data_AF-A0A3D4I130-F1
#
_entry.id   AF-A0A3D4I130-F1
#
_cell.length_a   1.000
_cell.length_b   1.000
_cell.length_c   1.000
_cell.angle_alpha   90.00
_cell.angle_beta   90.00
_cell.angle_gamma   90.00
#
_symmetry.space_group_name_H-M   'P 1'
#
loop_
_entity.id
_entity.type
_entity.pdbx_description
1 polymer ?
#
loop_
_entity_poly.entity_id
_entity_poly.type
_entity_poly.pdbx_seq_one_letter_code
_entity_poly.pdbx_strand_id
1 'polypeptide(L)' 'MARYTDAVCKQCRREGQKLFLKGARCYSDKCAETRKGY' A
#
# COMPACT_ATOMS: atom_id res chain seq x y z
N MET A 1 -20.30 3.14 -8.02
CA MET A 1 -19.12 2.34 -7.63
C MET A 1 -18.23 3.18 -6.74
N ALA A 2 -18.35 2.98 -5.42
CA ALA A 2 -17.53 3.66 -4.43
C ALA A 2 -16.06 3.38 -4.74
N ARG A 3 -15.35 4.37 -5.27
CA ARG A 3 -13.91 4.27 -5.45
C ARG A 3 -13.32 4.18 -4.06
N TYR A 4 -12.95 2.98 -3.62
CA TYR A 4 -12.12 2.75 -2.43
C TYR A 4 -10.71 3.33 -2.70
N THR A 5 -10.62 4.66 -2.81
CA THR A 5 -9.36 5.41 -2.79
C THR A 5 -8.79 5.48 -1.39
N ASP A 6 -9.66 5.24 -0.39
CA ASP A 6 -9.31 5.21 1.01
C ASP A 6 -8.54 3.94 1.37
N ALA A 7 -7.30 4.19 1.78
CA ALA A 7 -6.52 3.29 2.61
C ALA A 7 -6.08 1.94 2.00
N VAL A 8 -5.80 1.85 0.71
CA VAL A 8 -5.05 0.70 0.13
C VAL A 8 -3.76 0.40 0.89
N CYS A 9 -3.06 1.45 1.36
CA CYS A 9 -1.88 1.32 2.23
C CYS A 9 -2.20 0.80 3.64
N LYS A 10 -3.45 0.85 4.11
CA LYS A 10 -3.91 0.25 5.36
C LYS A 10 -4.17 -1.24 5.17
N GLN A 11 -4.61 -1.65 3.98
CA GLN A 11 -4.74 -3.06 3.63
C GLN A 11 -3.37 -3.74 3.50
N CYS A 12 -2.41 -3.13 2.78
CA CYS A 12 -1.03 -3.66 2.76
C CYS A 12 -0.44 -3.79 4.18
N ARG A 13 -0.65 -2.77 5.03
CA ARG A 13 -0.23 -2.79 6.45
C ARG A 13 -0.93 -3.85 7.30
N ARG A 14 -2.16 -4.25 6.96
CA ARG A 14 -2.91 -5.27 7.69
C ARG A 14 -2.45 -6.67 7.30
N GLU A 15 -2.12 -6.85 6.03
CA GLU A 15 -1.63 -8.12 5.49
C GLU A 15 -0.14 -8.34 5.73
N GLY A 16 0.62 -7.30 6.12
CA GLY A 16 2.06 -7.39 6.35
C GLY A 16 2.86 -7.71 5.09
N GLN A 17 2.28 -7.45 3.91
CA GLN A 17 2.89 -7.74 2.62
C GLN A 17 2.51 -6.69 1.58
N LYS A 18 3.39 -6.48 0.59
CA LYS A 18 3.14 -5.57 -0.53
C LYS A 18 2.12 -6.20 -1.47
N LEU A 19 0.88 -5.73 -1.41
CA LEU A 19 -0.21 -6.18 -2.31
C LEU A 19 -0.17 -5.52 -3.70
N PHE A 20 0.76 -4.58 -3.96
CA PHE A 20 0.94 -3.86 -5.23
C PHE A 20 -0.31 -3.21 -5.85
N LEU A 21 -1.34 -2.96 -5.04
CA LEU A 21 -2.64 -2.42 -5.44
C LEU A 21 -2.59 -0.97 -6.00
N LYS A 22 -1.46 -0.25 -5.84
CA LYS A 22 -1.24 1.10 -6.42
C LYS A 22 -0.13 1.15 -7.48
N GLY A 23 0.31 0.00 -7.99
CA GLY A 23 1.30 -0.10 -9.08
C GLY A 23 2.52 0.80 -8.84
N ALA A 24 2.69 1.83 -9.67
CA ALA A 24 3.81 2.79 -9.61
C ALA A 24 4.11 3.35 -8.21
N ARG A 25 3.10 3.61 -7.37
CA ARG A 25 3.32 4.12 -6.00
C ARG A 25 3.81 3.03 -5.03
N CYS A 26 3.49 1.77 -5.30
CA CYS A 26 3.93 0.62 -4.50
C CYS A 26 5.39 0.23 -4.81
N TYR A 27 5.86 0.51 -6.04
CA TYR A 27 7.26 0.32 -6.44
C TYR A 27 8.19 1.46 -5.99
N SER A 28 7.64 2.62 -5.66
CA SER A 28 8.40 3.75 -5.12
C SER A 28 8.64 3.61 -3.61
N ASP A 29 9.71 4.23 -3.12
CA ASP A 29 10.06 4.38 -1.69
C ASP A 29 8.99 5.11 -0.86
N LYS A 30 8.01 5.72 -1.54
CA LYS A 30 6.82 6.33 -0.92
C LYS A 30 5.78 5.29 -0.47
N CYS A 31 6.01 4.00 -0.69
CA CYS A 31 5.12 2.93 -0.23
C CYS A 31 5.13 2.86 1.31
N ALA A 32 3.93 2.82 1.90
CA ALA A 32 3.77 2.78 3.36
C ALA A 32 4.39 1.52 4.00
N GLU A 33 4.46 0.44 3.23
CA GLU A 33 5.09 -0.82 3.63
C GLU A 33 6.62 -0.67 3.70
N THR A 34 7.24 -0.19 2.61
CA THR A 34 8.70 0.04 2.54
C THR A 34 9.18 1.05 3.59
N ARG A 35 8.40 2.10 3.85
CA ARG A 35 8.78 3.17 4.78
C ARG A 35 8.81 2.73 6.25
N LYS A 36 8.07 1.69 6.63
CA LYS A 36 7.96 1.27 8.04
C LYS A 36 8.89 0.11 8.43
N GLY A 37 9.54 -0.56 7.48
CA GLY A 37 10.67 -1.47 7.73
C GLY A 37 10.49 -2.37 8.95
N TYR A 38 9.40 -3.13 9.00
CA TYR A 38 9.31 -4.33 9.84
C TYR A 38 9.81 -5.53 9.04
#